data_AF-A0A0N0JDL3-F1
#
_entry.id   AF-A0A0N0JDL3-F1
#
_cell.length_a   1.000
_cell.length_b   1.000
_cell.length_c   1.000
_cell.angle_alpha   90.00
_cell.angle_beta   90.00
_cell.angle_gamma   90.00
#
_symmetry.space_group_name_H-M   'P 1'
#
loop_
_entity.id
_entity.type
_entity.pdbx_description
1 polymer ?
#
loop_
_entity_poly.entity_id
_entity_poly.type
_entity_poly.pdbx_seq_one_letter_code
_entity_poly.pdbx_strand_id
1 'polypeptide(L)'
;MRHSLQVHRYGQPGRGPKAAIQAALHADEVPALLVAQALHRQLAALDAAGRVLGEVVLVPYANPVGLAQQLLAQHQGRFDLRDGANFNRHVPDLTATVAAAVAGRLGADAAANVALVREALRTAAAGLSARNPVDDLKIQLLRLAIDADIVLDLHCDAQAVMHLYGLTPQSALCEELGALLGAQAILLATESGDSPFDEACSRPWFVLQEQQPQAALPLACFSTTVELRGEADTSHELAEQDAAALVDFLRRRGVLAPASAAAPLPAPRCQPTPLAGSEPIVAPGSGVVVFHKQPGEQVSAGERVADVVDVDTGECQPIHAVSAGVLYARVATRWATPGKRLAKIAGTTLARTGKLLSA
;
A
#
# COMPACT_ATOMS: atom_id res chain seq x y z
N MET A 1 -23.28 7.32 -14.48
CA MET A 1 -23.21 5.85 -14.54
C MET A 1 -23.28 5.30 -13.12
N ARG A 2 -23.86 4.12 -12.92
CA ARG A 2 -23.89 3.44 -11.61
C ARG A 2 -22.70 2.48 -11.55
N HIS A 3 -21.87 2.61 -10.52
CA HIS A 3 -20.77 1.67 -10.25
C HIS A 3 -21.15 0.76 -9.08
N SER A 4 -20.55 -0.43 -8.99
CA SER A 4 -20.77 -1.36 -7.89
C SER A 4 -19.46 -1.99 -7.44
N LEU A 5 -19.28 -2.08 -6.13
CA LEU A 5 -18.18 -2.80 -5.50
C LEU A 5 -18.60 -4.24 -5.22
N GLN A 6 -17.79 -5.19 -5.65
CA GLN A 6 -17.91 -6.57 -5.21
C GLN A 6 -17.15 -6.74 -3.90
N VAL A 7 -17.79 -7.35 -2.91
CA VAL A 7 -17.19 -7.59 -1.59
C VAL A 7 -17.40 -9.04 -1.23
N HIS A 8 -16.32 -9.79 -1.03
CA HIS A 8 -16.35 -11.14 -0.49
C HIS A 8 -16.09 -11.09 1.02
N ARG A 9 -16.86 -11.85 1.78
CA ARG A 9 -16.73 -11.96 3.24
C ARG A 9 -16.55 -13.43 3.60
N TYR A 10 -15.59 -13.69 4.46
CA TYR A 10 -15.27 -15.02 4.97
C TYR A 10 -15.18 -14.97 6.49
N GLY A 11 -15.47 -16.09 7.14
CA GLY A 11 -15.57 -16.17 8.59
C GLY A 11 -16.86 -15.54 9.14
N GLN A 12 -16.86 -15.27 10.45
CA GLN A 12 -18.01 -14.71 11.14
C GLN A 12 -17.69 -13.28 11.60
N PRO A 13 -18.51 -12.27 11.23
CA PRO A 13 -18.30 -10.90 11.66
C PRO A 13 -18.19 -10.78 13.18
N GLY A 14 -17.19 -10.02 13.64
CA GLY A 14 -16.94 -9.79 15.07
C GLY A 14 -16.31 -10.96 15.83
N ARG A 15 -16.00 -12.08 15.16
CA ARG A 15 -15.24 -13.18 15.74
C ARG A 15 -13.76 -13.03 15.39
N GLY A 16 -12.90 -12.94 16.40
CA GLY A 16 -11.45 -12.87 16.20
C GLY A 16 -10.99 -11.59 15.48
N PRO A 17 -9.73 -11.57 14.98
CA PRO A 17 -9.21 -10.42 14.24
C PRO A 17 -9.82 -10.32 12.84
N LYS A 18 -10.02 -9.08 12.37
CA LYS A 18 -10.52 -8.74 11.04
C LYS A 18 -9.40 -8.33 10.11
N ALA A 19 -9.33 -8.91 8.91
CA ALA A 19 -8.48 -8.44 7.83
C ALA A 19 -9.33 -7.84 6.69
N ALA A 20 -9.00 -6.64 6.25
CA ALA A 20 -9.53 -6.04 5.04
C ALA A 20 -8.44 -6.01 3.96
N ILE A 21 -8.74 -6.56 2.79
CA ILE A 21 -7.82 -6.65 1.66
C ILE A 21 -8.53 -6.06 0.45
N GLN A 22 -7.88 -5.12 -0.22
CA GLN A 22 -8.38 -4.57 -1.47
C GLN A 22 -7.29 -4.61 -2.53
N ALA A 23 -7.70 -4.63 -3.80
CA ALA A 23 -6.78 -4.68 -4.93
C ALA A 23 -7.12 -3.64 -5.99
N ALA A 24 -6.11 -3.04 -6.59
CA ALA A 24 -6.22 -2.12 -7.72
C ALA A 24 -7.13 -0.91 -7.43
N LEU A 25 -6.83 -0.17 -6.34
CA LEU A 25 -7.43 1.15 -6.11
C LEU A 25 -7.02 2.13 -7.22
N HIS A 26 -5.78 2.07 -7.67
CA HIS A 26 -5.46 2.48 -9.04
C HIS A 26 -5.81 1.33 -9.96
N ALA A 27 -6.80 1.54 -10.83
CA ALA A 27 -7.41 0.42 -11.55
C ALA A 27 -6.50 -0.19 -12.63
N ASP A 28 -5.45 0.53 -13.05
CA ASP A 28 -4.44 0.15 -14.04
C ASP A 28 -3.30 -0.69 -13.43
N GLU A 29 -3.31 -0.93 -12.11
CA GLU A 29 -2.34 -1.76 -11.42
C GLU A 29 -2.78 -3.24 -11.41
N VAL A 30 -2.75 -3.84 -12.61
CA VAL A 30 -3.38 -5.13 -12.93
C VAL A 30 -2.83 -6.39 -12.22
N PRO A 31 -1.55 -6.50 -11.77
CA PRO A 31 -1.10 -7.66 -11.01
C PRO A 31 -1.94 -7.92 -9.75
N ALA A 32 -2.39 -6.85 -9.08
CA ALA A 32 -3.23 -6.94 -7.88
C ALA A 32 -4.55 -7.68 -8.13
N LEU A 33 -5.13 -7.55 -9.33
CA LEU A 33 -6.36 -8.24 -9.71
C LEU A 33 -6.17 -9.75 -9.77
N LEU A 34 -5.03 -10.24 -10.28
CA LEU A 34 -4.73 -11.67 -10.34
C LEU A 34 -4.47 -12.24 -8.94
N VAL A 35 -3.73 -11.52 -8.10
CA VAL A 35 -3.51 -11.90 -6.69
C VAL A 35 -4.84 -11.97 -5.95
N ALA A 36 -5.73 -10.99 -6.13
CA ALA A 36 -7.05 -11.00 -5.51
C ALA A 36 -7.91 -12.18 -5.94
N GLN A 37 -7.84 -12.59 -7.22
CA GLN A 37 -8.54 -13.78 -7.70
C GLN A 37 -7.97 -15.08 -7.08
N ALA A 38 -6.65 -15.18 -6.93
CA ALA A 38 -6.03 -16.31 -6.24
C ALA A 38 -6.42 -16.34 -4.76
N LEU A 39 -6.38 -15.20 -4.07
CA LEU A 39 -6.87 -15.05 -2.69
C LEU A 39 -8.34 -15.45 -2.56
N HIS A 40 -9.21 -15.00 -3.47
CA HIS A 40 -10.63 -15.34 -3.45
C HIS A 40 -10.84 -16.86 -3.45
N ARG A 41 -10.12 -17.59 -4.33
CA ARG A 41 -10.18 -19.06 -4.38
C ARG A 41 -9.68 -19.71 -3.08
N GLN A 42 -8.50 -19.29 -2.61
CA GLN A 42 -7.88 -19.88 -1.42
C GLN A 42 -8.72 -19.62 -0.15
N LEU A 43 -9.22 -18.38 0.02
CA LEU A 43 -10.07 -18.00 1.15
C LEU A 43 -11.42 -18.72 1.11
N ALA A 44 -12.04 -18.88 -0.06
CA ALA A 44 -13.29 -19.63 -0.19
C ALA A 44 -13.11 -21.10 0.22
N ALA A 45 -12.01 -21.73 -0.18
CA ALA A 45 -11.70 -23.10 0.22
C ALA A 45 -11.45 -23.22 1.74
N LEU A 46 -10.75 -22.26 2.33
CA LEU A 46 -10.50 -22.23 3.77
C LEU A 46 -11.80 -22.00 4.57
N ASP A 47 -12.65 -21.10 4.11
CA ASP A 47 -13.94 -20.80 4.76
C ASP A 47 -14.89 -22.01 4.71
N ALA A 48 -15.00 -22.66 3.54
CA ALA A 48 -15.77 -23.89 3.38
C ALA A 48 -15.28 -25.03 4.29
N ALA A 49 -13.98 -25.04 4.63
CA ALA A 49 -13.37 -25.99 5.55
C ALA A 49 -13.44 -25.55 7.03
N GLY A 50 -14.10 -24.43 7.36
CA GLY A 50 -14.18 -23.90 8.73
C GLY A 50 -12.82 -23.40 9.27
N ARG A 51 -11.91 -23.01 8.38
CA ARG A 51 -10.52 -22.64 8.70
C ARG A 51 -10.29 -21.13 8.83
N VAL A 52 -11.34 -20.31 8.67
CA VAL A 52 -11.29 -18.88 8.95
C VAL A 52 -11.66 -18.67 10.42
N LEU A 53 -10.70 -18.19 11.22
CA LEU A 53 -10.87 -17.99 12.65
C LEU A 53 -11.37 -16.59 12.99
N GLY A 54 -10.98 -15.62 12.16
CA GLY A 54 -11.33 -14.22 12.21
C GLY A 54 -12.48 -13.84 11.25
N GLU A 55 -12.38 -12.61 10.74
CA GLU A 55 -13.14 -12.12 9.59
C GLU A 55 -12.16 -11.72 8.47
N VAL A 56 -12.47 -12.06 7.22
CA VAL A 56 -11.76 -11.53 6.05
C VAL A 56 -12.74 -10.84 5.12
N VAL A 57 -12.47 -9.58 4.81
CA VAL A 57 -13.17 -8.79 3.79
C VAL A 57 -12.23 -8.62 2.61
N LEU A 58 -12.59 -9.17 1.45
CA LEU A 58 -11.82 -9.05 0.22
C LEU A 58 -12.61 -8.23 -0.82
N VAL A 59 -12.02 -7.14 -1.29
CA VAL A 59 -12.50 -6.34 -2.42
C VAL A 59 -11.58 -6.61 -3.63
N PRO A 60 -11.98 -7.49 -4.57
CA PRO A 60 -11.06 -8.00 -5.59
C PRO A 60 -10.72 -6.98 -6.68
N TYR A 61 -11.54 -5.94 -6.82
CA TYR A 61 -11.26 -4.76 -7.61
C TYR A 61 -11.85 -3.55 -6.87
N ALA A 62 -10.98 -2.69 -6.35
CA ALA A 62 -11.38 -1.60 -5.48
C ALA A 62 -11.97 -0.43 -6.26
N ASN A 63 -11.60 -0.23 -7.53
CA ASN A 63 -11.97 0.98 -8.27
C ASN A 63 -12.74 0.70 -9.58
N PRO A 64 -14.07 0.46 -9.52
CA PRO A 64 -14.91 0.29 -10.71
C PRO A 64 -15.07 1.58 -11.54
N VAL A 65 -14.69 2.75 -11.00
CA VAL A 65 -14.70 4.02 -11.76
C VAL A 65 -13.49 4.03 -12.70
N GLY A 66 -12.29 3.90 -12.16
CA GLY A 66 -11.04 3.82 -12.92
C GLY A 66 -10.99 2.62 -13.86
N LEU A 67 -11.60 1.49 -13.51
CA LEU A 67 -11.65 0.31 -14.39
C LEU A 67 -12.41 0.57 -15.70
N ALA A 68 -13.37 1.50 -15.68
CA ALA A 68 -14.14 1.89 -16.86
C ALA A 68 -13.46 2.97 -17.72
N GLN A 69 -12.29 3.49 -17.32
CA GLN A 69 -11.62 4.60 -17.99
C GLN A 69 -10.58 4.09 -18.97
N GLN A 70 -10.81 4.34 -20.26
CA GLN A 70 -9.81 4.14 -21.31
C GLN A 70 -9.66 5.41 -22.14
N LEU A 71 -8.41 5.74 -22.48
CA LEU A 71 -8.06 6.82 -23.38
C LEU A 71 -7.09 6.29 -24.42
N LEU A 72 -7.50 6.29 -25.70
CA LEU A 72 -6.65 5.83 -26.82
C LEU A 72 -6.05 4.43 -26.60
N ALA A 73 -6.88 3.48 -26.16
CA ALA A 73 -6.50 2.11 -25.80
C ALA A 73 -5.51 1.98 -24.62
N GLN A 74 -5.25 3.07 -23.89
CA GLN A 74 -4.53 3.03 -22.61
C GLN A 74 -5.54 3.03 -21.46
N HIS A 75 -5.33 2.14 -20.50
CA HIS A 75 -6.08 2.18 -19.25
C HIS A 75 -5.64 3.40 -18.45
N GLN A 76 -6.60 4.17 -17.94
CA GLN A 76 -6.35 5.31 -17.07
C GLN A 76 -6.98 5.02 -15.71
N GLY A 77 -6.27 4.32 -14.84
CA GLY A 77 -6.80 3.83 -13.57
C GLY A 77 -6.36 4.63 -12.35
N ARG A 78 -5.28 5.41 -12.46
CA ARG A 78 -4.70 6.18 -11.34
C ARG A 78 -5.48 7.43 -10.93
N PHE A 79 -6.01 8.16 -11.90
CA PHE A 79 -6.73 9.43 -11.68
C PHE A 79 -8.12 9.37 -12.29
N ASP A 80 -9.10 10.05 -11.70
CA ASP A 80 -10.41 10.26 -12.32
C ASP A 80 -10.27 11.18 -13.54
N LEU A 81 -10.75 10.74 -14.70
CA LEU A 81 -10.67 11.53 -15.94
C LEU A 81 -11.52 12.81 -15.91
N ARG A 82 -12.43 12.95 -14.94
CA ARG A 82 -13.34 14.09 -14.86
C ARG A 82 -12.71 15.30 -14.18
N ASP A 83 -11.95 15.09 -13.11
CA ASP A 83 -11.42 16.16 -12.26
C ASP A 83 -9.94 15.99 -11.90
N GLY A 84 -9.29 14.91 -12.34
CA GLY A 84 -7.88 14.63 -12.06
C GLY A 84 -7.62 14.17 -10.63
N ALA A 85 -8.64 13.85 -9.85
CA ALA A 85 -8.45 13.36 -8.48
C ALA A 85 -7.74 12.00 -8.49
N ASN A 86 -6.66 11.88 -7.72
CA ASN A 86 -6.02 10.58 -7.46
C ASN A 86 -6.94 9.74 -6.55
N PHE A 87 -7.20 8.49 -6.95
CA PHE A 87 -8.06 7.58 -6.20
C PHE A 87 -7.50 7.15 -4.84
N ASN A 88 -6.18 7.12 -4.68
CA ASN A 88 -5.46 6.81 -3.45
C ASN A 88 -4.87 8.07 -2.76
N ARG A 89 -5.53 9.23 -2.86
CA ARG A 89 -5.15 10.45 -2.13
C ARG A 89 -6.37 11.12 -1.53
N HIS A 90 -6.16 11.89 -0.47
CA HIS A 90 -7.22 12.60 0.23
C HIS A 90 -8.35 11.65 0.67
N VAL A 91 -7.99 10.44 1.11
CA VAL A 91 -8.93 9.55 1.79
C VAL A 91 -9.32 10.23 3.12
N PRO A 92 -10.60 10.21 3.53
CA PRO A 92 -11.04 10.93 4.72
C PRO A 92 -10.23 10.57 5.98
N ASP A 93 -9.62 11.58 6.60
CA ASP A 93 -8.93 11.43 7.88
C ASP A 93 -9.92 11.59 9.04
N LEU A 94 -10.11 10.52 9.82
CA LEU A 94 -11.05 10.47 10.94
C LEU A 94 -10.40 10.75 12.30
N THR A 95 -9.09 11.02 12.32
CA THR A 95 -8.29 11.12 13.55
C THR A 95 -8.87 12.13 14.54
N ALA A 96 -9.12 13.36 14.11
CA ALA A 96 -9.62 14.42 14.98
C ALA A 96 -11.02 14.12 15.53
N THR A 97 -11.91 13.59 14.68
CA THR A 97 -13.27 13.20 15.08
C THR A 97 -13.25 12.08 16.13
N VAL A 98 -12.40 11.07 15.93
CA VAL A 98 -12.26 9.95 16.87
C VAL A 98 -11.61 10.40 18.17
N ALA A 99 -10.56 11.23 18.12
CA ALA A 99 -9.92 11.79 19.30
C ALA A 99 -10.90 12.54 20.19
N ALA A 100 -11.78 13.36 19.60
CA ALA A 100 -12.84 14.03 20.34
C ALA A 100 -13.84 13.03 20.96
N ALA A 101 -14.22 11.97 20.25
CA ALA A 101 -15.21 11.00 20.70
C ALA A 101 -14.73 10.10 21.86
N VAL A 102 -13.41 9.86 21.96
CA VAL A 102 -12.81 9.00 23.00
C VAL A 102 -12.10 9.79 24.11
N ALA A 103 -12.11 11.13 24.05
CA ALA A 103 -11.46 12.00 25.02
C ALA A 103 -11.91 11.69 26.46
N GLY A 104 -10.94 11.49 27.36
CA GLY A 104 -11.19 11.20 28.79
C GLY A 104 -11.76 9.80 29.09
N ARG A 105 -11.88 8.92 28.08
CA ARG A 105 -12.48 7.58 28.22
C ARG A 105 -11.48 6.44 28.05
N LEU A 106 -10.25 6.74 27.64
CA LEU A 106 -9.17 5.77 27.52
C LEU A 106 -8.50 5.55 28.88
N GLY A 107 -8.22 4.30 29.23
CA GLY A 107 -7.70 3.90 30.53
C GLY A 107 -6.61 2.83 30.47
N ALA A 108 -6.49 2.04 31.54
CA ALA A 108 -5.47 1.00 31.68
C ALA A 108 -5.79 -0.33 30.97
N ASP A 109 -7.03 -0.53 30.53
CA ASP A 109 -7.45 -1.75 29.82
C ASP A 109 -7.29 -1.57 28.30
N ALA A 110 -6.28 -2.25 27.74
CA ALA A 110 -5.99 -2.17 26.32
C ALA A 110 -7.09 -2.72 25.42
N ALA A 111 -7.75 -3.81 25.81
CA ALA A 111 -8.81 -4.40 25.00
C ALA A 111 -10.04 -3.48 24.96
N ALA A 112 -10.40 -2.89 26.11
CA ALA A 112 -11.49 -1.91 26.20
C ALA A 112 -11.18 -0.65 25.37
N ASN A 113 -9.95 -0.15 25.43
CA ASN A 113 -9.51 1.01 24.63
C ASN A 113 -9.61 0.74 23.13
N VAL A 114 -9.14 -0.43 22.67
CA VAL A 114 -9.24 -0.83 21.25
C VAL A 114 -10.69 -0.93 20.80
N ALA A 115 -11.55 -1.58 21.59
CA ALA A 115 -12.98 -1.69 21.28
C ALA A 115 -13.64 -0.30 21.17
N LEU A 116 -13.33 0.61 22.10
CA LEU A 116 -13.84 1.98 22.12
C LEU A 116 -13.41 2.76 20.87
N VAL A 117 -12.12 2.73 20.52
CA VAL A 117 -11.59 3.43 19.34
C VAL A 117 -12.19 2.87 18.05
N ARG A 118 -12.35 1.54 17.92
CA ARG A 118 -13.02 0.93 16.76
C ARG A 118 -14.48 1.35 16.61
N GLU A 119 -15.23 1.42 17.71
CA GLU A 119 -16.61 1.91 17.67
C GLU A 119 -16.67 3.37 17.22
N ALA A 120 -15.78 4.22 17.75
CA ALA A 120 -15.70 5.63 17.35
C ALA A 120 -15.32 5.78 15.86
N LEU A 121 -14.38 4.98 15.36
CA LEU A 121 -14.00 4.93 13.96
C LEU A 121 -15.17 4.51 13.05
N ARG A 122 -15.89 3.42 13.41
CA ARG A 122 -17.09 2.98 12.68
C ARG A 122 -18.15 4.07 12.64
N THR A 123 -18.41 4.71 13.77
CA THR A 123 -19.40 5.81 13.87
C THR A 123 -18.98 7.00 13.00
N ALA A 124 -17.71 7.42 13.07
CA ALA A 124 -17.20 8.52 12.26
C ALA A 124 -17.28 8.21 10.75
N ALA A 125 -16.90 7.00 10.33
CA ALA A 125 -17.00 6.57 8.93
C ALA A 125 -18.45 6.45 8.44
N ALA A 126 -19.38 6.02 9.30
CA ALA A 126 -20.80 5.99 8.99
C ALA A 126 -21.38 7.39 8.76
N GLY A 127 -20.88 8.41 9.47
CA GLY A 127 -21.30 9.80 9.33
C GLY A 127 -20.78 10.54 8.09
N LEU A 128 -19.85 9.94 7.32
CA LEU A 128 -19.32 10.55 6.10
C LEU A 128 -20.38 10.63 4.99
N SER A 129 -20.37 11.73 4.24
CA SER A 129 -21.21 11.96 3.06
C SER A 129 -20.35 12.20 1.82
N ALA A 130 -20.71 11.55 0.71
CA ALA A 130 -20.03 11.72 -0.57
C ALA A 130 -20.54 12.95 -1.32
N ARG A 131 -19.64 13.68 -1.99
CA ARG A 131 -19.98 14.83 -2.86
C ARG A 131 -19.86 14.49 -4.35
N ASN A 132 -19.07 13.47 -4.68
CA ASN A 132 -18.86 12.96 -6.02
C ASN A 132 -18.58 11.44 -5.95
N PRO A 133 -18.50 10.72 -7.09
CA PRO A 133 -18.27 9.27 -7.07
C PRO A 133 -16.89 8.83 -6.56
N VAL A 134 -15.86 9.68 -6.63
CA VAL A 134 -14.53 9.37 -6.05
C VAL A 134 -14.59 9.43 -4.52
N ASP A 135 -15.25 10.45 -3.97
CA ASP A 135 -15.53 10.57 -2.54
C ASP A 135 -16.36 9.37 -2.06
N ASP A 136 -17.43 9.02 -2.79
CA ASP A 136 -18.26 7.86 -2.45
C ASP A 136 -17.43 6.58 -2.44
N LEU A 137 -16.63 6.35 -3.48
CA LEU A 137 -15.76 5.20 -3.56
C LEU A 137 -14.83 5.10 -2.34
N LYS A 138 -14.08 6.18 -2.03
CA LYS A 138 -13.17 6.23 -0.89
C LYS A 138 -13.89 5.97 0.44
N ILE A 139 -15.08 6.54 0.62
CA ILE A 139 -15.91 6.34 1.82
C ILE A 139 -16.35 4.87 1.93
N GLN A 140 -16.80 4.25 0.85
CA GLN A 140 -17.23 2.84 0.89
C GLN A 140 -16.05 1.91 1.24
N LEU A 141 -14.89 2.11 0.61
CA LEU A 141 -13.69 1.32 0.92
C LEU A 141 -13.25 1.53 2.38
N LEU A 142 -13.23 2.78 2.86
CA LEU A 142 -12.86 3.11 4.23
C LEU A 142 -13.80 2.42 5.24
N ARG A 143 -15.11 2.43 5.00
CA ARG A 143 -16.09 1.73 5.85
C ARG A 143 -15.87 0.22 5.94
N LEU A 144 -15.30 -0.39 4.90
CA LEU A 144 -14.98 -1.82 4.92
C LEU A 144 -13.73 -2.13 5.77
N ALA A 145 -12.80 -1.19 5.87
CA ALA A 145 -11.45 -1.40 6.41
C ALA A 145 -11.15 -0.74 7.76
N ILE A 146 -11.82 0.37 8.11
CA ILE A 146 -11.40 1.27 9.22
C ILE A 146 -11.40 0.63 10.62
N ASP A 147 -12.16 -0.45 10.79
CA ASP A 147 -12.26 -1.23 12.03
C ASP A 147 -11.49 -2.56 11.99
N ALA A 148 -10.67 -2.78 10.96
CA ALA A 148 -9.87 -3.98 10.80
C ALA A 148 -8.61 -3.96 11.69
N ASP A 149 -8.13 -5.15 12.03
CA ASP A 149 -6.82 -5.39 12.64
C ASP A 149 -5.70 -5.29 11.61
N ILE A 150 -6.02 -5.66 10.36
CA ILE A 150 -5.08 -5.73 9.24
C ILE A 150 -5.75 -5.10 8.01
N VAL A 151 -5.05 -4.19 7.34
CA VAL A 151 -5.43 -3.61 6.06
C VAL A 151 -4.29 -3.83 5.07
N LEU A 152 -4.55 -4.58 4.00
CA LEU A 152 -3.58 -4.81 2.92
C LEU A 152 -4.13 -4.18 1.64
N ASP A 153 -3.47 -3.11 1.19
CA ASP A 153 -3.82 -2.40 -0.04
C ASP A 153 -2.88 -2.88 -1.17
N LEU A 154 -3.42 -3.69 -2.09
CA LEU A 154 -2.61 -4.34 -3.14
C LEU A 154 -2.53 -3.45 -4.38
N HIS A 155 -1.30 -3.08 -4.71
CA HIS A 155 -0.90 -2.13 -5.74
C HIS A 155 0.19 -2.72 -6.65
N CYS A 156 0.64 -1.98 -7.66
CA CYS A 156 1.92 -2.18 -8.33
C CYS A 156 2.51 -0.85 -8.85
N ASP A 157 3.81 -0.79 -9.10
CA ASP A 157 4.45 0.35 -9.77
C ASP A 157 4.61 0.05 -11.28
N ALA A 158 5.17 0.96 -12.07
CA ALA A 158 5.30 0.76 -13.52
C ALA A 158 6.30 -0.37 -13.87
N GLN A 159 7.53 -0.26 -13.35
CA GLN A 159 8.54 -1.33 -13.37
C GLN A 159 9.23 -1.35 -12.02
N ALA A 160 9.04 -2.40 -11.23
CA ALA A 160 9.56 -2.45 -9.87
C ALA A 160 9.85 -3.88 -9.39
N VAL A 161 10.59 -3.97 -8.28
CA VAL A 161 10.63 -5.18 -7.45
C VAL A 161 9.49 -5.18 -6.45
N MET A 162 9.20 -6.33 -5.83
CA MET A 162 8.26 -6.41 -4.71
C MET A 162 8.73 -5.46 -3.60
N HIS A 163 7.86 -4.53 -3.19
CA HIS A 163 8.18 -3.60 -2.12
C HIS A 163 6.95 -3.22 -1.30
N LEU A 164 7.17 -2.71 -0.09
CA LEU A 164 6.11 -2.33 0.85
C LEU A 164 6.25 -0.89 1.29
N TYR A 165 5.12 -0.22 1.51
CA TYR A 165 5.04 1.00 2.33
C TYR A 165 4.32 0.70 3.63
N GLY A 166 4.82 1.21 4.75
CA GLY A 166 4.21 0.95 6.05
C GLY A 166 4.54 1.98 7.12
N LEU A 167 3.82 1.89 8.22
CA LEU A 167 3.97 2.77 9.36
C LEU A 167 5.27 2.46 10.13
N THR A 168 6.11 3.47 10.40
CA THR A 168 7.43 3.28 11.04
C THR A 168 7.38 2.46 12.36
N PRO A 169 6.51 2.79 13.33
CA PRO A 169 6.32 1.95 14.53
C PRO A 169 5.92 0.48 14.30
N GLN A 170 5.48 0.11 13.09
CA GLN A 170 5.06 -1.24 12.71
C GLN A 170 6.09 -1.96 11.82
N SER A 171 7.37 -1.54 11.87
CA SER A 171 8.45 -2.09 11.03
C SER A 171 8.56 -3.61 11.11
N ALA A 172 8.45 -4.20 12.31
CA ALA A 172 8.59 -5.64 12.50
C ALA A 172 7.51 -6.45 11.74
N LEU A 173 6.28 -5.93 11.65
CA LEU A 173 5.21 -6.56 10.86
C LEU A 173 5.44 -6.36 9.36
N CYS A 174 5.98 -5.21 8.94
CA CYS A 174 6.39 -4.99 7.55
C CYS A 174 7.52 -5.95 7.15
N GLU A 175 8.49 -6.19 8.03
CA GLU A 175 9.58 -7.15 7.82
C GLU A 175 9.07 -8.59 7.73
N GLU A 176 8.14 -8.99 8.59
CA GLU A 176 7.49 -10.31 8.54
C GLU A 176 6.74 -10.52 7.21
N LEU A 177 5.89 -9.56 6.84
CA LEU A 177 5.17 -9.61 5.57
C LEU A 177 6.11 -9.57 4.36
N GLY A 178 7.12 -8.70 4.41
CA GLY A 178 8.11 -8.55 3.36
C GLY A 178 8.97 -9.81 3.17
N ALA A 179 9.32 -10.51 4.23
CA ALA A 179 10.01 -11.79 4.15
C ALA A 179 9.15 -12.86 3.46
N LEU A 180 7.85 -12.92 3.76
CA LEU A 180 6.92 -13.86 3.11
C LEU A 180 6.74 -13.55 1.62
N LEU A 181 6.60 -12.27 1.26
CA LEU A 181 6.41 -11.81 -0.13
C LEU A 181 7.72 -11.75 -0.93
N GLY A 182 8.87 -11.87 -0.27
CA GLY A 182 10.18 -11.67 -0.91
C GLY A 182 10.44 -10.22 -1.31
N ALA A 183 9.95 -9.26 -0.52
CA ALA A 183 10.16 -7.83 -0.71
C ALA A 183 11.64 -7.47 -0.72
N GLN A 184 12.04 -6.65 -1.69
CA GLN A 184 13.41 -6.18 -1.87
C GLN A 184 13.58 -4.72 -1.41
N ALA A 185 12.49 -4.05 -1.06
CA ALA A 185 12.51 -2.76 -0.37
C ALA A 185 11.30 -2.65 0.58
N ILE A 186 11.50 -2.06 1.75
CA ILE A 186 10.44 -1.70 2.71
C ILE A 186 10.67 -0.25 3.10
N LEU A 187 9.66 0.60 2.87
CA LEU A 187 9.74 2.05 2.96
C LEU A 187 8.81 2.50 4.11
N LEU A 188 9.40 3.07 5.16
CA LEU A 188 8.68 3.39 6.40
C LEU A 188 8.46 4.89 6.58
N ALA A 189 7.23 5.28 6.92
CA ALA A 189 6.89 6.66 7.27
C ALA A 189 5.87 6.70 8.41
N THR A 190 5.89 7.76 9.23
CA THR A 190 4.75 8.11 10.10
C THR A 190 3.71 8.94 9.35
N GLU A 191 4.17 9.70 8.36
CA GLU A 191 3.35 10.45 7.41
C GLU A 191 4.09 10.53 6.07
N SER A 192 3.52 9.95 5.02
CA SER A 192 4.05 10.02 3.65
C SER A 192 3.53 11.21 2.86
N GLY A 193 2.36 11.73 3.25
CA GLY A 193 1.71 12.92 2.69
C GLY A 193 0.47 12.60 1.84
N ASP A 194 -0.45 13.56 1.76
CA ASP A 194 -1.68 13.52 0.95
C ASP A 194 -2.67 12.36 1.27
N SER A 195 -2.60 11.80 2.48
CA SER A 195 -3.59 10.88 3.06
C SER A 195 -3.96 9.70 2.13
N PRO A 196 -3.02 8.78 1.84
CA PRO A 196 -3.33 7.52 1.16
C PRO A 196 -4.21 6.63 2.03
N PHE A 197 -4.79 5.60 1.41
CA PHE A 197 -5.78 4.72 2.02
C PHE A 197 -5.23 3.93 3.22
N ASP A 198 -4.01 3.41 3.10
CA ASP A 198 -3.36 2.66 4.16
C ASP A 198 -3.17 3.53 5.42
N GLU A 199 -2.67 4.76 5.26
CA GLU A 199 -2.52 5.72 6.35
C GLU A 199 -3.86 6.17 6.93
N ALA A 200 -4.90 6.35 6.11
CA ALA A 200 -6.22 6.69 6.64
C ALA A 200 -6.75 5.64 7.63
N CYS A 201 -6.32 4.38 7.50
CA CYS A 201 -6.68 3.30 8.41
C CYS A 201 -5.79 3.21 9.66
N SER A 202 -4.47 3.43 9.53
CA SER A 202 -3.52 3.28 10.65
C SER A 202 -3.25 4.56 11.44
N ARG A 203 -3.29 5.72 10.79
CA ARG A 203 -2.98 7.03 11.39
C ARG A 203 -3.83 7.38 12.62
N PRO A 204 -5.15 7.11 12.67
CA PRO A 204 -5.92 7.38 13.88
C PRO A 204 -5.36 6.67 15.12
N TRP A 205 -4.90 5.42 14.97
CA TRP A 205 -4.30 4.66 16.07
C TRP A 205 -2.98 5.25 16.53
N PHE A 206 -2.12 5.62 15.58
CA PHE A 206 -0.82 6.22 15.86
C PHE A 206 -0.97 7.56 16.58
N VAL A 207 -1.77 8.48 16.04
CA VAL A 207 -1.93 9.81 16.62
C VAL A 207 -2.60 9.75 18.00
N LEU A 208 -3.60 8.89 18.19
CA LEU A 208 -4.23 8.72 19.51
C LEU A 208 -3.25 8.18 20.55
N GLN A 209 -2.39 7.22 20.16
CA GLN A 209 -1.35 6.69 21.04
C GLN A 209 -0.37 7.78 21.45
N GLU A 210 0.07 8.64 20.51
CA GLU A 210 0.97 9.77 20.81
C GLU A 210 0.31 10.82 21.71
N GLN A 211 -0.99 11.10 21.51
CA GLN A 211 -1.74 12.10 22.29
C GLN A 211 -2.13 11.60 23.69
N GLN A 212 -2.16 10.28 23.91
CA GLN A 212 -2.62 9.67 25.16
C GLN A 212 -1.60 8.64 25.69
N PRO A 213 -0.34 9.03 25.96
CA PRO A 213 0.72 8.09 26.33
C PRO A 213 0.46 7.35 27.66
N GLN A 214 -0.37 7.91 28.53
CA GLN A 214 -0.82 7.28 29.77
C GLN A 214 -1.88 6.17 29.58
N ALA A 215 -2.57 6.14 28.44
CA ALA A 215 -3.54 5.10 28.14
C ALA A 215 -2.83 3.86 27.59
N ALA A 216 -3.32 2.68 27.97
CA ALA A 216 -2.87 1.43 27.37
C ALA A 216 -3.49 1.28 25.96
N LEU A 217 -3.02 2.04 24.97
CA LEU A 217 -3.54 1.98 23.60
C LEU A 217 -2.47 1.42 22.65
N PRO A 218 -2.58 0.16 22.21
CA PRO A 218 -1.69 -0.39 21.20
C PRO A 218 -2.03 0.13 19.80
N LEU A 219 -1.09 0.02 18.86
CA LEU A 219 -1.36 0.20 17.43
C LEU A 219 -2.18 -1.00 16.93
N ALA A 220 -3.51 -0.88 16.98
CA ALA A 220 -4.43 -2.00 16.75
C ALA A 220 -4.96 -2.11 15.30
N CYS A 221 -4.27 -1.48 14.35
CA CYS A 221 -4.49 -1.64 12.92
C CYS A 221 -3.12 -1.66 12.22
N PHE A 222 -2.71 -2.82 11.71
CA PHE A 222 -1.56 -2.93 10.81
C PHE A 222 -2.04 -2.65 9.38
N SER A 223 -1.61 -1.53 8.80
CA SER A 223 -2.00 -1.11 7.46
C SER A 223 -0.77 -0.91 6.60
N THR A 224 -0.77 -1.50 5.40
CA THR A 224 0.38 -1.44 4.49
C THR A 224 -0.07 -1.49 3.03
N THR A 225 0.60 -0.69 2.20
CA THR A 225 0.55 -0.82 0.75
C THR A 225 1.54 -1.89 0.29
N VAL A 226 1.05 -2.87 -0.46
CA VAL A 226 1.86 -3.94 -1.07
C VAL A 226 2.00 -3.66 -2.56
N GLU A 227 3.22 -3.36 -3.00
CA GLU A 227 3.52 -3.10 -4.40
C GLU A 227 4.02 -4.38 -5.05
N LEU A 228 3.13 -5.03 -5.80
CA LEU A 228 3.31 -6.33 -6.45
C LEU A 228 4.16 -6.21 -7.72
N ARG A 229 5.36 -5.62 -7.58
CA ARG A 229 6.33 -5.38 -8.67
C ARG A 229 5.79 -4.39 -9.72
N GLY A 230 6.06 -4.65 -11.01
CA GLY A 230 5.66 -3.84 -12.15
C GLY A 230 4.30 -4.22 -12.75
N GLU A 231 3.68 -3.30 -13.48
CA GLU A 231 2.42 -3.52 -14.23
C GLU A 231 2.46 -4.76 -15.14
N ALA A 232 3.63 -5.09 -15.69
CA ALA A 232 3.82 -6.22 -16.59
C ALA A 232 3.97 -7.58 -15.87
N ASP A 233 4.12 -7.61 -14.54
CA ASP A 233 4.36 -8.83 -13.75
C ASP A 233 3.07 -9.65 -13.52
N THR A 234 2.42 -10.01 -14.63
CA THR A 234 1.13 -10.71 -14.68
C THR A 234 1.34 -12.18 -15.05
N SER A 235 1.65 -13.01 -14.07
CA SER A 235 1.68 -14.47 -14.25
C SER A 235 0.85 -15.18 -13.18
N HIS A 236 0.27 -16.33 -13.55
CA HIS A 236 -0.46 -17.16 -12.59
C HIS A 236 0.45 -17.66 -11.45
N GLU A 237 1.71 -17.95 -11.75
CA GLU A 237 2.69 -18.40 -10.76
C GLU A 237 2.96 -17.31 -9.71
N LEU A 238 3.22 -16.07 -10.14
CA LEU A 238 3.43 -14.95 -9.22
C LEU A 238 2.17 -14.69 -8.39
N ALA A 239 1.00 -14.70 -9.02
CA ALA A 239 -0.26 -14.45 -8.33
C ALA A 239 -0.56 -15.50 -7.25
N GLU A 240 -0.30 -16.78 -7.52
CA GLU A 240 -0.46 -17.85 -6.52
C GLU A 240 0.58 -17.77 -5.41
N GLN A 241 1.83 -17.44 -5.75
CA GLN A 241 2.90 -17.24 -4.76
C GLN A 241 2.55 -16.10 -3.78
N ASP A 242 2.16 -14.94 -4.31
CA ASP A 242 1.83 -13.78 -3.47
C ASP A 242 0.57 -14.06 -2.63
N ALA A 243 -0.46 -14.67 -3.22
CA ALA A 243 -1.67 -15.03 -2.49
C ALA A 243 -1.37 -16.02 -1.34
N ALA A 244 -0.50 -17.00 -1.58
CA ALA A 244 -0.07 -17.95 -0.54
C ALA A 244 0.70 -17.25 0.59
N ALA A 245 1.61 -16.31 0.26
CA ALA A 245 2.34 -15.52 1.23
C ALA A 245 1.40 -14.64 2.09
N LEU A 246 0.40 -14.01 1.48
CA LEU A 246 -0.62 -13.23 2.18
C LEU A 246 -1.48 -14.12 3.09
N VAL A 247 -1.88 -15.31 2.63
CA VAL A 247 -2.58 -16.31 3.45
C VAL A 247 -1.73 -16.74 4.65
N ASP A 248 -0.42 -16.96 4.47
CA ASP A 248 0.49 -17.30 5.55
C ASP A 248 0.66 -16.16 6.55
N PHE A 249 0.69 -14.92 6.10
CA PHE A 249 0.67 -13.75 6.98
C PHE A 249 -0.62 -13.73 7.82
N LEU A 250 -1.80 -13.92 7.20
CA LEU A 250 -3.08 -13.98 7.90
C LEU A 250 -3.15 -15.12 8.93
N ARG A 251 -2.51 -16.27 8.66
CA ARG A 251 -2.38 -17.37 9.63
C ARG A 251 -1.56 -16.93 10.85
N ARG A 252 -0.43 -16.25 10.64
CA ARG A 252 0.43 -15.74 11.72
C ARG A 252 -0.26 -14.70 12.58
N ARG A 253 -1.23 -13.97 12.02
CA ARG A 253 -2.06 -13.02 12.75
C ARG A 253 -3.30 -13.63 13.39
N GLY A 254 -3.52 -14.94 13.25
CA GLY A 254 -4.66 -15.64 13.85
C GLY A 254 -6.01 -15.39 13.16
N VAL A 255 -6.01 -14.76 11.98
CA VAL A 255 -7.22 -14.59 11.15
C VAL A 255 -7.61 -15.92 10.51
N LEU A 256 -6.61 -16.72 10.13
CA LEU A 256 -6.78 -18.04 9.55
C LEU A 256 -6.16 -19.10 10.47
N ALA A 257 -6.74 -20.30 10.47
CA ALA A 257 -6.23 -21.41 11.26
C ALA A 257 -4.83 -21.83 10.78
N PRO A 258 -3.91 -22.15 11.71
CA PRO A 258 -2.51 -22.44 11.39
C PRO A 258 -2.38 -23.63 10.44
N ALA A 259 -1.45 -23.57 9.49
CA ALA A 259 -1.18 -24.69 8.59
C ALA A 259 -0.83 -25.97 9.40
N SER A 260 -1.09 -27.14 8.82
CA SER A 260 -0.77 -28.43 9.45
C SER A 260 0.72 -28.55 9.80
N ALA A 261 1.59 -27.93 9.00
CA ALA A 261 2.99 -27.69 9.30
C ALA A 261 3.29 -26.20 9.11
N ALA A 262 3.77 -25.52 10.15
CA ALA A 262 4.20 -24.14 10.06
C ALA A 262 5.55 -24.07 9.35
N ALA A 263 5.60 -23.47 8.15
CA ALA A 263 6.86 -23.15 7.51
C ALA A 263 7.62 -22.09 8.34
N PRO A 264 8.96 -22.19 8.47
CA PRO A 264 9.75 -21.12 9.06
C PRO A 264 9.57 -19.84 8.23
N LEU A 265 9.71 -18.68 8.89
CA LEU A 265 9.71 -17.41 8.19
C LEU A 265 10.93 -17.39 7.23
N PRO A 266 10.75 -17.01 5.94
CA PRO A 266 11.88 -16.84 5.04
C PRO A 266 12.87 -15.78 5.54
N ALA A 267 14.12 -15.87 5.10
CA ALA A 267 15.09 -14.82 5.39
C ALA A 267 14.68 -13.51 4.69
N PRO A 268 14.72 -12.35 5.38
CA PRO A 268 14.41 -11.07 4.76
C PRO A 268 15.43 -10.75 3.65
N ARG A 269 14.96 -10.16 2.55
CA ARG A 269 15.81 -9.77 1.41
C ARG A 269 16.25 -8.31 1.43
N CYS A 270 15.73 -7.52 2.36
CA CYS A 270 16.12 -6.13 2.58
C CYS A 270 15.97 -5.75 4.06
N GLN A 271 16.60 -4.65 4.46
CA GLN A 271 16.29 -3.95 5.69
C GLN A 271 15.27 -2.84 5.40
N PRO A 272 14.34 -2.53 6.31
CA PRO A 272 13.50 -1.37 6.16
C PRO A 272 14.30 -0.06 6.13
N THR A 273 13.86 0.87 5.30
CA THR A 273 14.46 2.19 5.14
C THR A 273 13.41 3.28 5.40
N PRO A 274 13.78 4.43 5.96
CA PRO A 274 12.86 5.57 6.02
C PRO A 274 12.44 5.98 4.61
N LEU A 275 11.15 6.23 4.38
CA LEU A 275 10.65 6.77 3.11
C LEU A 275 11.29 8.14 2.79
N ALA A 276 11.65 8.91 3.82
CA ALA A 276 12.42 10.14 3.69
C ALA A 276 13.82 9.92 3.08
N GLY A 277 14.35 8.70 3.19
CA GLY A 277 15.58 8.27 2.53
C GLY A 277 15.40 7.88 1.06
N SER A 278 14.16 7.78 0.57
CA SER A 278 13.92 7.43 -0.82
C SER A 278 14.29 8.59 -1.75
N GLU A 279 15.25 8.34 -2.64
CA GLU A 279 15.72 9.30 -3.63
C GLU A 279 14.89 9.22 -4.91
N PRO A 280 14.22 10.30 -5.33
CA PRO A 280 13.69 10.38 -6.68
C PRO A 280 14.80 10.72 -7.68
N ILE A 281 14.97 9.89 -8.70
CA ILE A 281 15.82 10.19 -9.85
C ILE A 281 15.01 11.05 -10.81
N VAL A 282 15.42 12.30 -11.02
CA VAL A 282 14.65 13.30 -11.77
C VAL A 282 15.37 13.67 -13.06
N ALA A 283 14.62 13.74 -14.15
CA ALA A 283 15.13 14.18 -15.44
C ALA A 283 15.46 15.68 -15.41
N PRO A 284 16.71 16.08 -15.76
CA PRO A 284 17.09 17.50 -15.85
C PRO A 284 16.53 18.19 -17.10
N GLY A 285 16.20 17.43 -18.14
CA GLY A 285 15.78 17.94 -19.45
C GLY A 285 14.82 16.99 -20.17
N SER A 286 14.47 17.34 -21.40
CA SER A 286 13.74 16.46 -22.32
C SER A 286 14.70 15.56 -23.09
N GLY A 287 14.30 14.32 -23.39
CA GLY A 287 15.10 13.43 -24.23
C GLY A 287 14.78 11.96 -24.04
N VAL A 288 15.54 11.10 -24.72
CA VAL A 288 15.40 9.65 -24.60
C VAL A 288 16.10 9.16 -23.34
N VAL A 289 15.41 8.36 -22.52
CA VAL A 289 15.97 7.83 -21.27
C VAL A 289 16.63 6.48 -21.51
N VAL A 290 17.90 6.37 -21.14
CA VAL A 290 18.65 5.11 -21.13
C VAL A 290 18.96 4.76 -19.68
N PHE A 291 18.37 3.69 -19.16
CA PHE A 291 18.65 3.21 -17.81
C PHE A 291 19.88 2.30 -17.80
N HIS A 292 20.78 2.53 -16.86
CA HIS A 292 21.97 1.68 -16.61
C HIS A 292 21.76 0.69 -15.47
N LYS A 293 20.60 0.75 -14.80
CA LYS A 293 20.22 -0.11 -13.68
C LYS A 293 18.79 -0.60 -13.83
N GLN A 294 18.55 -1.82 -13.39
CA GLN A 294 17.26 -2.50 -13.31
C GLN A 294 16.69 -2.40 -11.88
N PRO A 295 15.36 -2.47 -11.73
CA PRO A 295 14.77 -2.67 -10.42
C PRO A 295 15.37 -3.87 -9.69
N GLY A 296 15.73 -3.69 -8.42
CA GLY A 296 16.38 -4.68 -7.55
C GLY A 296 17.91 -4.58 -7.51
N GLU A 297 18.53 -3.82 -8.41
CA GLU A 297 19.98 -3.63 -8.38
C GLU A 297 20.41 -2.65 -7.29
N GLN A 298 21.55 -2.96 -6.67
CA GLN A 298 22.22 -2.07 -5.73
C GLN A 298 22.90 -0.92 -6.47
N VAL A 299 22.81 0.27 -5.91
CA VAL A 299 23.36 1.52 -6.42
C VAL A 299 24.28 2.12 -5.38
N SER A 300 25.46 2.55 -5.80
CA SER A 300 26.40 3.32 -4.97
C SER A 300 26.13 4.82 -5.06
N ALA A 301 26.42 5.56 -3.99
CA ALA A 301 26.39 7.02 -4.05
C ALA A 301 27.38 7.53 -5.12
N GLY A 302 26.91 8.44 -5.97
CA GLY A 302 27.66 8.95 -7.13
C GLY A 302 27.63 8.04 -8.35
N GLU A 303 26.97 6.88 -8.32
CA GLU A 303 26.87 5.98 -9.46
C GLU A 303 25.92 6.54 -10.53
N ARG A 304 26.30 6.43 -11.81
CA ARG A 304 25.46 6.80 -12.95
C ARG A 304 24.35 5.76 -13.12
N VAL A 305 23.10 6.18 -12.97
CA VAL A 305 21.93 5.28 -13.00
C VAL A 305 21.12 5.37 -14.29
N ALA A 306 21.19 6.50 -14.99
CA ALA A 306 20.52 6.72 -16.26
C ALA A 306 21.18 7.85 -17.05
N ASP A 307 20.83 7.94 -18.33
CA ASP A 307 21.08 9.09 -19.19
C ASP A 307 19.78 9.67 -19.72
N VAL A 308 19.82 10.98 -20.01
CA VAL A 308 18.88 11.63 -20.91
C VAL A 308 19.66 12.03 -22.17
N VAL A 309 19.29 11.44 -23.29
CA VAL A 309 19.89 11.69 -24.60
C VAL A 309 19.09 12.76 -25.32
N ASP A 310 19.75 13.88 -25.63
CA ASP A 310 19.23 14.91 -26.51
C ASP A 310 19.16 14.35 -27.94
N VAL A 311 17.98 14.40 -28.56
CA VAL A 311 17.74 13.79 -29.88
C VAL A 311 18.24 14.66 -31.04
N ASP A 312 18.42 15.96 -30.81
CA ASP A 312 18.88 16.89 -31.83
C ASP A 312 20.41 16.88 -31.93
N THR A 313 21.10 16.76 -30.79
CA THR A 313 22.57 16.83 -30.71
C THR A 313 23.25 15.48 -30.48
N GLY A 314 22.52 14.49 -29.93
CA GLY A 314 23.08 13.22 -29.47
C GLY A 314 23.84 13.32 -28.14
N GLU A 315 23.86 14.50 -27.49
CA GLU A 315 24.49 14.69 -26.19
C GLU A 315 23.81 13.82 -25.13
N CYS A 316 24.63 13.07 -24.37
CA CYS A 316 24.16 12.22 -23.29
C CYS A 316 24.37 12.94 -21.95
N GLN A 317 23.30 13.40 -21.33
CA GLN A 317 23.35 13.99 -19.99
C GLN A 317 23.23 12.89 -18.92
N PRO A 318 24.29 12.62 -18.14
CA PRO A 318 24.27 11.55 -17.15
C PRO A 318 23.53 11.97 -15.87
N ILE A 319 22.74 11.05 -15.32
CA ILE A 319 22.09 11.19 -14.02
C ILE A 319 22.77 10.25 -13.03
N HIS A 320 23.25 10.80 -11.93
CA HIS A 320 23.92 10.06 -10.86
C HIS A 320 23.03 10.01 -9.61
N ALA A 321 23.08 8.88 -8.90
CA ALA A 321 22.45 8.75 -7.60
C ALA A 321 23.23 9.55 -6.54
N VAL A 322 22.50 10.19 -5.63
CA VAL A 322 23.08 10.88 -4.47
C VAL A 322 23.29 9.91 -3.30
N SER A 323 22.37 8.98 -3.13
CA SER A 323 22.37 7.97 -2.07
C SER A 323 22.73 6.59 -2.59
N ALA A 324 23.39 5.81 -1.71
CA ALA A 324 23.48 4.38 -1.91
C ALA A 324 22.18 3.70 -1.49
N GLY A 325 21.80 2.63 -2.15
CA GLY A 325 20.58 1.88 -1.86
C GLY A 325 20.17 0.97 -3.01
N VAL A 326 18.92 0.51 -2.98
CA VAL A 326 18.35 -0.32 -4.06
C VAL A 326 17.47 0.53 -4.97
N LEU A 327 17.69 0.46 -6.29
CA LEU A 327 16.74 1.01 -7.25
C LEU A 327 15.52 0.09 -7.24
N TYR A 328 14.42 0.49 -6.58
CA TYR A 328 13.28 -0.41 -6.39
C TYR A 328 12.19 -0.23 -7.44
N ALA A 329 12.08 0.96 -8.05
CA ALA A 329 11.07 1.28 -9.04
C ALA A 329 11.58 2.26 -10.11
N ARG A 330 11.04 2.17 -11.33
CA ARG A 330 11.25 3.13 -12.42
C ARG A 330 10.08 3.20 -13.38
N VAL A 331 10.03 4.26 -14.19
CA VAL A 331 9.03 4.43 -15.23
C VAL A 331 9.20 3.41 -16.37
N ALA A 332 8.08 2.99 -16.97
CA ALA A 332 8.09 2.16 -18.17
C ALA A 332 8.45 2.96 -19.44
N THR A 333 8.02 4.23 -19.52
CA THR A 333 8.27 5.09 -20.68
C THR A 333 9.76 5.42 -20.86
N ARG A 334 10.20 5.65 -22.10
CA ARG A 334 11.58 6.00 -22.45
C ARG A 334 11.77 7.45 -22.93
N TRP A 335 10.78 8.30 -22.69
CA TRP A 335 10.85 9.73 -22.95
C TRP A 335 10.79 10.52 -21.63
N ALA A 336 11.72 11.45 -21.46
CA ALA A 336 11.76 12.38 -20.34
C ALA A 336 11.26 13.77 -20.74
N THR A 337 10.71 14.47 -19.76
CA THR A 337 10.52 15.92 -19.76
C THR A 337 11.18 16.47 -18.50
N PRO A 338 11.57 17.77 -18.44
CA PRO A 338 12.17 18.35 -17.26
C PRO A 338 11.32 18.11 -16.02
N GLY A 339 11.94 17.67 -14.92
CA GLY A 339 11.25 17.38 -13.66
C GLY A 339 10.54 16.03 -13.59
N LYS A 340 10.50 15.24 -14.68
CA LYS A 340 9.91 13.90 -14.66
C LYS A 340 10.71 12.99 -13.72
N ARG A 341 10.02 12.32 -12.79
CA ARG A 341 10.61 11.26 -11.96
C ARG A 341 10.79 10.01 -12.82
N LEU A 342 12.03 9.56 -12.94
CA LEU A 342 12.42 8.42 -13.78
C LEU A 342 12.54 7.13 -12.98
N ALA A 343 13.09 7.21 -11.77
CA ALA A 343 13.32 6.07 -10.90
C ALA A 343 13.27 6.48 -9.43
N LYS A 344 13.25 5.49 -8.55
CA LYS A 344 13.30 5.66 -7.11
C LYS A 344 14.34 4.70 -6.52
N ILE A 345 15.19 5.23 -5.65
CA ILE A 345 16.15 4.45 -4.87
C ILE A 345 15.67 4.45 -3.41
N ALA A 346 15.65 3.29 -2.77
CA ALA A 346 15.43 3.18 -1.33
C ALA A 346 16.78 3.42 -0.65
N GLY A 347 17.07 4.71 -0.42
CA GLY A 347 18.36 5.16 0.09
C GLY A 347 18.43 5.14 1.61
N THR A 348 19.65 5.09 2.13
CA THR A 348 19.93 5.08 3.58
C THR A 348 20.53 6.38 4.12
N THR A 349 20.87 7.32 3.23
CA THR A 349 21.64 8.52 3.59
C THR A 349 20.86 9.83 3.46
N LEU A 350 19.76 9.85 2.70
CA LEU A 350 18.93 11.06 2.56
C LEU A 350 17.93 11.16 3.72
N ALA A 351 17.56 12.40 4.04
CA ALA A 351 16.50 12.72 5.00
C ALA A 351 15.62 13.83 4.42
N ARG A 352 14.81 13.47 3.41
CA ARG A 352 13.86 14.39 2.78
C ARG A 352 12.77 14.80 3.78
N THR A 353 12.29 16.04 3.69
CA THR A 353 11.20 16.59 4.51
C THR A 353 10.02 16.99 3.62
N GLY A 354 8.85 17.18 4.24
CA GLY A 354 7.61 17.54 3.53
C GLY A 354 6.93 16.35 2.87
N LYS A 355 6.25 16.57 1.73
CA LYS A 355 5.54 15.51 1.00
C LYS A 355 6.54 14.52 0.39
N LEU A 356 6.53 13.29 0.91
CA LEU A 356 7.47 12.25 0.50
C LEU A 356 6.99 11.54 -0.77
N LEU A 357 5.67 11.35 -0.87
CA LEU A 357 4.97 10.86 -2.06
C LEU A 357 4.28 12.03 -2.79
N SER A 358 4.12 11.92 -4.11
CA SER A 358 3.26 12.82 -4.89
C SER A 358 1.92 12.16 -5.17
N ALA A 359 0.90 12.96 -5.49
CA ALA A 359 -0.28 12.49 -6.20
C ALA A 359 0.12 11.85 -7.54
#